data_AF-A0AA49FJJ4-F1
#
_entry.id   AF-A0AA49FJJ4-F1
#
_cell.length_a   1.000
_cell.length_b   1.000
_cell.length_c   1.000
_cell.angle_alpha   90.00
_cell.angle_beta   90.00
_cell.angle_gamma   90.00
#
_symmetry.space_group_name_H-M   'P 1'
#
loop_
_entity.id
_entity.type
_entity.pdbx_description
1 polymer ?
#
loop_
_entity_poly.entity_id
_entity_poly.type
_entity_poly.pdbx_seq_one_letter_code
_entity_poly.pdbx_strand_id
1 'polypeptide(L)'
;MPRRKPAALRPAVVYPTLLDEAEQPGQLRMLRQTALEVMEFLADFRPYLTGAVLDGTAGRHAEVEIELFADSAKEVEISLLSRGISYEPADNGRQNTSGPEARLRLDWNGVMVRISIFPPIAERRQRRGHSRARAGGVEALLGAE
;
A
#
# COMPACT_ATOMS: atom_id res chain seq x y z
N MET A 1 -7.68 29.04 -10.52
CA MET A 1 -6.54 28.27 -11.08
C MET A 1 -6.76 26.78 -10.82
N PRO A 2 -7.48 26.05 -11.69
CA PRO A 2 -7.65 24.61 -11.55
C PRO A 2 -6.40 23.90 -12.08
N ARG A 3 -5.71 23.13 -11.21
CA ARG A 3 -4.55 22.33 -11.60
C ARG A 3 -5.00 21.22 -12.55
N ARG A 4 -4.39 21.18 -13.74
CA ARG A 4 -4.59 20.17 -14.78
C ARG A 4 -4.47 18.76 -14.17
N LYS A 5 -5.52 17.94 -14.35
CA LYS A 5 -5.42 16.49 -14.23
C LYS A 5 -4.37 16.01 -15.26
N PRO A 6 -3.28 15.34 -14.86
CA PRO A 6 -2.45 14.64 -15.83
C PRO A 6 -3.21 13.43 -16.37
N ALA A 7 -2.97 13.15 -17.64
CA ALA A 7 -3.65 12.15 -18.45
C ALA A 7 -3.50 10.75 -17.86
N ALA A 8 -4.60 9.99 -17.95
CA ALA A 8 -4.67 8.58 -17.65
C ALA A 8 -3.57 7.82 -18.42
N LEU A 9 -2.56 7.34 -17.68
CA LEU A 9 -1.73 6.26 -18.16
C LEU A 9 -2.55 4.98 -17.98
N ARG A 10 -3.04 4.43 -19.08
CA ARG A 10 -3.65 3.10 -19.10
C ARG A 10 -2.52 2.08 -18.92
N PRO A 11 -2.46 1.28 -17.85
CA PRO A 11 -1.85 -0.04 -18.00
C PRO A 11 -2.85 -0.87 -18.80
N ALA A 12 -2.50 -1.16 -20.06
CA ALA A 12 -3.14 -2.23 -20.80
C ALA A 12 -2.65 -3.55 -20.19
N VAL A 13 -3.36 -4.05 -19.19
CA VAL A 13 -3.17 -5.41 -18.69
C VAL A 13 -4.51 -6.12 -18.81
N VAL A 14 -4.47 -7.21 -19.59
CA VAL A 14 -5.56 -8.15 -19.78
C VAL A 14 -5.84 -8.80 -18.44
N TYR A 15 -7.06 -8.65 -17.92
CA TYR A 15 -7.53 -9.44 -16.78
C TYR A 15 -7.70 -10.89 -17.25
N PRO A 16 -6.96 -11.89 -16.70
CA PRO A 16 -7.40 -13.27 -16.85
C PRO A 16 -8.69 -13.43 -16.06
N THR A 17 -9.79 -13.60 -16.79
CA THR A 17 -11.12 -13.99 -16.30
C THR A 17 -11.07 -15.42 -15.76
N LEU A 18 -10.49 -15.60 -14.58
CA LEU A 18 -10.63 -16.82 -13.79
C LEU A 18 -11.16 -16.40 -12.43
N LEU A 19 -12.46 -16.19 -12.40
CA LEU A 19 -13.26 -16.02 -11.19
C LEU A 19 -13.94 -17.36 -10.93
N ASP A 20 -13.19 -18.34 -10.43
CA ASP A 20 -13.67 -19.71 -10.18
C ASP A 20 -13.83 -19.93 -8.67
N GLU A 21 -14.94 -19.40 -8.16
CA GLU A 21 -15.82 -19.82 -7.06
C GLU A 21 -15.34 -20.77 -5.92
N ALA A 22 -14.08 -20.70 -5.45
CA ALA A 22 -13.60 -21.47 -4.29
C ALA A 22 -12.65 -20.74 -3.31
N GLU A 23 -12.45 -19.43 -3.43
CA GLU A 23 -11.12 -18.82 -3.17
C GLU A 23 -10.99 -17.91 -1.93
N GLN A 24 -11.26 -18.39 -0.71
CA GLN A 24 -10.72 -17.68 0.47
C GLN A 24 -9.17 -17.63 0.53
N PRO A 25 -8.40 -18.64 0.06
CA PRO A 25 -6.93 -18.54 0.00
C PRO A 25 -6.40 -17.77 -1.22
N GLY A 26 -7.08 -17.80 -2.38
CA GLY A 26 -6.63 -17.11 -3.60
C GLY A 26 -6.65 -15.58 -3.47
N GLN A 27 -7.70 -15.04 -2.84
CA GLN A 27 -7.84 -13.61 -2.61
C GLN A 27 -6.72 -13.05 -1.72
N LEU A 28 -6.40 -13.75 -0.63
CA LEU A 28 -5.35 -13.31 0.30
C LEU A 28 -3.97 -13.35 -0.35
N ARG A 29 -3.67 -14.39 -1.13
CA ARG A 29 -2.43 -14.45 -1.92
C ARG A 29 -2.34 -13.31 -2.91
N MET A 30 -3.40 -13.01 -3.64
CA MET A 30 -3.45 -11.88 -4.59
C MET A 30 -3.20 -10.54 -3.88
N LEU A 31 -3.79 -10.32 -2.70
CA LEU A 31 -3.58 -9.13 -1.89
C LEU A 31 -2.13 -9.03 -1.38
N ARG A 32 -1.53 -10.15 -0.95
CA ARG A 32 -0.13 -10.22 -0.51
C ARG A 32 0.84 -9.99 -1.65
N GLN A 33 0.55 -10.52 -2.83
CA GLN A 33 1.35 -10.30 -4.03
C GLN A 33 1.30 -8.84 -4.47
N THR A 34 0.10 -8.25 -4.50
CA THR A 34 -0.07 -6.82 -4.78
C THR A 34 0.67 -5.96 -3.76
N ALA A 35 0.57 -6.32 -2.48
CA ALA A 35 1.33 -5.64 -1.42
C ALA A 35 2.84 -5.73 -1.69
N LEU A 36 3.35 -6.90 -2.02
CA LEU A 36 4.77 -7.10 -2.32
C LEU A 36 5.23 -6.25 -3.50
N GLU A 37 4.50 -6.23 -4.62
CA GLU A 37 4.82 -5.38 -5.78
C GLU A 37 4.91 -3.90 -5.41
N VAL A 38 3.95 -3.38 -4.64
CA VAL A 38 3.96 -1.99 -4.19
C VAL A 38 5.10 -1.73 -3.21
N MET A 39 5.41 -2.69 -2.33
CA MET A 39 6.54 -2.60 -1.40
C MET A 39 7.88 -2.61 -2.13
N GLU A 40 8.05 -3.41 -3.17
CA GLU A 40 9.25 -3.41 -4.01
C GLU A 40 9.39 -2.09 -4.76
N PHE A 41 8.28 -1.58 -5.29
CA PHE A 41 8.25 -0.29 -5.96
C PHE A 41 8.67 0.85 -5.02
N LEU A 42 8.24 0.79 -3.76
CA LEU A 42 8.52 1.81 -2.74
C LEU A 42 9.69 1.44 -1.82
N ALA A 43 10.54 0.50 -2.21
CA ALA A 43 11.61 -0.04 -1.36
C ALA A 43 12.53 1.03 -0.77
N ASP A 44 12.78 2.12 -1.52
CA ASP A 44 13.56 3.28 -1.09
C ASP A 44 12.99 3.95 0.18
N PHE A 45 11.68 3.84 0.42
CA PHE A 45 10.96 4.49 1.53
C PHE A 45 10.66 3.56 2.71
N ARG A 46 11.33 2.41 2.79
CA ARG A 46 11.18 1.40 3.85
C ARG A 46 9.71 1.03 4.09
N PRO A 47 9.07 0.34 3.13
CA PRO A 47 7.66 -0.01 3.23
C PRO A 47 7.44 -1.19 4.18
N TYR A 48 6.36 -1.11 4.94
CA TYR A 48 5.89 -2.18 5.83
C TYR A 48 4.43 -2.49 5.54
N LEU A 49 4.13 -3.77 5.30
CA LEU A 49 2.76 -4.27 5.22
C LEU A 49 2.17 -4.34 6.63
N THR A 50 0.92 -3.90 6.76
CA THR A 50 0.16 -3.88 8.01
C THR A 50 -1.30 -4.27 7.76
N GLY A 51 -2.06 -4.42 8.84
CA GLY A 51 -3.50 -4.65 8.77
C GLY A 51 -3.88 -6.08 8.38
N ALA A 52 -5.11 -6.23 7.90
CA ALA A 52 -5.75 -7.53 7.73
C ALA A 52 -5.05 -8.45 6.72
N VAL A 53 -4.35 -7.89 5.72
CA VAL A 53 -3.59 -8.67 4.71
C VAL A 53 -2.39 -9.38 5.34
N LEU A 54 -1.74 -8.73 6.30
CA LEU A 54 -0.65 -9.32 7.06
C LEU A 54 -1.18 -10.39 8.02
N ASP A 55 -2.18 -10.04 8.83
CA ASP A 55 -2.75 -10.95 9.84
C ASP A 55 -3.53 -12.12 9.22
N GLY A 56 -3.73 -12.13 7.88
CA GLY A 56 -4.47 -13.16 7.17
C GLY A 56 -5.98 -13.10 7.40
N THR A 57 -6.48 -12.00 7.96
CA THR A 57 -7.90 -11.74 8.23
C THR A 57 -8.57 -10.88 7.15
N ALA A 58 -7.86 -10.63 6.04
CA ALA A 58 -8.37 -9.85 4.93
C ALA A 58 -9.59 -10.51 4.27
N GLY A 59 -10.74 -9.85 4.38
CA GLY A 59 -11.95 -10.26 3.68
C GLY A 59 -12.01 -9.78 2.23
N ARG A 60 -13.11 -10.10 1.55
CA ARG A 60 -13.42 -9.72 0.15
C ARG A 60 -13.21 -8.23 -0.18
N HIS A 61 -13.40 -7.34 0.79
CA HIS A 61 -13.29 -5.88 0.63
C HIS A 61 -12.11 -5.29 1.39
N ALA A 62 -11.14 -6.12 1.78
CA ALA A 62 -9.95 -5.62 2.45
C ALA A 62 -9.09 -4.80 1.49
N GLU A 63 -8.65 -3.63 1.96
CA GLU A 63 -7.64 -2.82 1.30
C GLU A 63 -6.24 -3.22 1.79
N VAL A 64 -5.24 -3.05 0.92
CA VAL A 64 -3.84 -3.28 1.29
C VAL A 64 -3.33 -2.06 2.05
N GLU A 65 -2.87 -2.26 3.29
CA GLU A 65 -2.37 -1.18 4.14
C GLU A 65 -0.85 -1.21 4.23
N ILE A 66 -0.21 -0.18 3.66
CA ILE A 66 1.25 -0.05 3.67
C ILE A 66 1.64 1.20 4.46
N GLU A 67 2.56 1.04 5.40
CA GLU A 67 3.19 2.15 6.11
C GLU A 67 4.58 2.43 5.51
N LEU A 68 4.84 3.69 5.18
CA LEU A 68 6.14 4.16 4.70
C LEU A 68 6.82 5.04 5.74
N PHE A 69 8.14 4.97 5.80
CA PHE A 69 8.97 5.81 6.67
C PHE A 69 9.95 6.63 5.82
N ALA A 70 9.46 7.78 5.38
CA ALA A 70 10.19 8.71 4.52
C ALA A 70 10.47 10.02 5.27
N ASP A 71 11.54 10.72 4.87
CA ASP A 71 11.90 12.02 5.45
C ASP A 71 10.87 13.11 5.13
N SER A 72 10.15 12.98 4.02
CA SER A 72 9.00 13.82 3.68
C SER A 72 7.96 13.09 2.85
N ALA A 73 6.67 13.35 3.14
CA ALA A 73 5.57 12.88 2.31
C ALA A 73 5.66 13.34 0.84
N LYS A 74 6.22 14.53 0.60
CA LYS A 74 6.37 15.07 -0.76
C LYS A 74 7.28 14.22 -1.64
N GLU A 75 8.34 13.63 -1.08
CA GLU A 75 9.26 12.81 -1.86
C GLU A 75 8.57 11.54 -2.36
N VAL A 76 7.71 10.94 -1.53
CA VAL A 76 6.88 9.80 -1.92
C VAL A 76 5.91 10.20 -3.02
N GLU A 77 5.19 11.31 -2.87
CA GLU A 77 4.27 11.83 -3.89
C GLU A 77 4.99 12.08 -5.24
N ILE A 78 6.16 12.71 -5.20
CA ILE A 78 6.98 12.96 -6.40
C ILE A 78 7.42 11.65 -7.04
N SER A 79 7.82 10.64 -6.25
CA SER A 79 8.21 9.33 -6.75
C SER A 79 7.05 8.63 -7.46
N LEU A 80 5.84 8.66 -6.88
CA LEU A 80 4.63 8.12 -7.48
C LEU A 80 4.32 8.80 -8.83
N LEU A 81 4.35 10.14 -8.87
CA LEU A 81 4.11 10.90 -10.09
C LEU A 81 5.18 10.63 -11.17
N SER A 82 6.44 10.59 -10.77
CA SER A 82 7.58 10.37 -11.68
C SER A 82 7.50 9.01 -12.36
N ARG A 83 6.92 8.03 -11.68
CA ARG A 83 6.71 6.68 -12.18
C ARG A 83 5.32 6.46 -12.80
N GLY A 84 4.52 7.53 -12.93
CA GLY A 84 3.22 7.51 -13.63
C GLY A 84 2.07 6.89 -12.82
N ILE A 85 2.22 6.74 -11.50
CA ILE A 85 1.18 6.17 -10.63
C ILE A 85 0.20 7.26 -10.23
N SER A 86 -1.08 7.00 -10.50
CA SER A 86 -2.18 7.86 -10.04
C SER A 86 -2.46 7.60 -8.57
N TYR A 87 -2.57 8.66 -7.78
CA TYR A 87 -2.92 8.57 -6.37
C TYR A 87 -3.94 9.65 -6.00
N GLU A 88 -4.72 9.34 -4.97
CA GLU A 88 -5.66 10.23 -4.33
C GLU A 88 -5.15 10.56 -2.93
N PRO A 89 -4.88 11.84 -2.61
CA PRO A 89 -4.57 12.23 -1.25
C PRO A 89 -5.80 12.01 -0.37
N ALA A 90 -5.63 11.24 0.70
CA ALA A 90 -6.64 11.05 1.72
C ALA A 90 -6.42 12.05 2.86
N ASP A 91 -7.51 12.50 3.47
CA ASP A 91 -7.41 13.45 4.56
C ASP A 91 -6.68 12.82 5.77
N ASN A 92 -5.70 13.55 6.29
CA ASN A 92 -4.91 13.12 7.44
C ASN A 92 -5.72 13.21 8.76
N GLY A 93 -6.92 13.81 8.69
CA GLY A 93 -7.68 14.22 9.85
C GLY A 93 -6.97 15.37 10.57
N ARG A 94 -7.39 15.67 11.80
CA ARG A 94 -6.65 16.64 12.64
C ARG A 94 -5.21 16.16 12.78
N GLN A 95 -4.25 17.00 12.35
CA GLN A 95 -2.82 16.80 12.54
C GLN A 95 -2.54 16.43 13.99
N ASN A 96 -2.45 15.13 14.25
CA ASN A 96 -2.15 14.61 15.56
C ASN A 96 -0.63 14.45 15.58
N THR A 97 0.06 14.97 16.59
CA THR A 97 1.54 14.96 16.66
C THR A 97 2.15 13.54 16.58
N SER A 98 1.33 12.50 16.70
CA SER A 98 1.73 11.09 16.57
C SER A 98 1.10 10.36 15.38
N GLY A 99 0.34 11.05 14.52
CA GLY A 99 -0.32 10.49 13.34
C GLY A 99 0.59 10.41 12.10
N PRO A 100 0.10 9.83 11.00
CA PRO A 100 0.81 9.88 9.72
C PRO A 100 0.92 11.33 9.22
N GLU A 101 2.06 11.64 8.60
CA GLU A 101 2.31 12.93 7.94
C GLU A 101 1.43 13.11 6.71
N ALA A 102 1.18 12.02 5.97
CA ALA A 102 0.27 11.99 4.84
C ALA A 102 -0.35 10.61 4.64
N ARG A 103 -1.53 10.57 4.02
CA ARG A 103 -2.17 9.35 3.55
C ARG A 103 -2.46 9.45 2.07
N LEU A 104 -2.08 8.44 1.32
CA LEU A 104 -2.35 8.33 -0.10
C LEU A 104 -3.16 7.06 -0.34
N ARG A 105 -4.09 7.12 -1.29
CA ARG A 105 -4.79 5.95 -1.82
C ARG A 105 -4.46 5.81 -3.28
N LEU A 106 -4.21 4.60 -3.73
CA LEU A 106 -3.99 4.32 -5.14
C LEU A 106 -4.64 3.00 -5.51
N ASP A 107 -5.05 2.93 -6.78
CA ASP A 107 -5.47 1.69 -7.40
C ASP A 107 -4.24 0.96 -7.95
N TRP A 108 -4.01 -0.26 -7.50
CA TRP A 108 -3.00 -1.15 -8.06
C TRP A 108 -3.66 -2.38 -8.64
N ASN A 109 -3.77 -2.46 -9.97
CA ASN A 109 -4.38 -3.59 -10.68
C ASN A 109 -5.82 -3.91 -10.20
N GLY A 110 -6.62 -2.91 -9.80
CA GLY A 110 -7.97 -3.09 -9.24
C GLY A 110 -8.02 -3.38 -7.73
N VAL A 111 -6.88 -3.41 -7.05
CA VAL A 111 -6.77 -3.51 -5.60
C VAL A 111 -6.54 -2.12 -5.01
N MET A 112 -7.37 -1.73 -4.04
CA MET A 112 -7.16 -0.49 -3.29
C MET A 112 -5.97 -0.63 -2.34
N VAL A 113 -4.98 0.23 -2.52
CA VAL A 113 -3.80 0.31 -1.67
C VAL A 113 -3.79 1.63 -0.93
N ARG A 114 -3.78 1.55 0.40
CA ARG A 114 -3.69 2.68 1.31
C ARG A 114 -2.27 2.80 1.83
N ILE A 115 -1.63 3.90 1.50
CA ILE A 115 -0.29 4.26 1.94
C ILE A 115 -0.39 5.28 3.07
N SER A 116 0.17 4.96 4.23
CA SER A 116 0.35 5.90 5.34
C SER A 116 1.82 6.26 5.48
N ILE A 117 2.14 7.54 5.28
CA ILE A 117 3.50 8.04 5.35
C ILE A 117 3.75 8.59 6.74
N PHE A 118 4.82 8.12 7.37
CA PHE A 118 5.25 8.54 8.69
C PHE A 118 6.66 9.14 8.63
N PRO A 119 6.97 10.11 9.52
CA PRO A 119 8.33 10.58 9.66
C PRO A 119 9.22 9.46 10.22
N PRO A 120 10.52 9.43 9.91
CA PRO A 120 11.43 8.37 10.33
C PRO A 120 11.53 8.22 11.86
N ILE A 121 11.30 9.30 12.61
CA ILE A 121 11.27 9.27 14.08
C ILE A 121 10.12 8.42 14.64
N ALA A 122 9.03 8.25 13.88
CA ALA A 122 7.90 7.43 14.25
C ALA A 122 8.16 5.93 14.04
N GLU A 123 9.17 5.54 13.24
CA GLU A 123 9.54 4.13 13.05
C GLU A 123 9.86 3.44 14.38
N ARG A 124 10.58 4.16 15.26
CA ARG A 124 10.94 3.68 16.61
C ARG A 124 9.76 3.59 17.56
N ARG A 125 8.68 4.34 17.30
CA ARG A 125 7.44 4.24 18.07
C ARG A 125 6.62 3.08 17.52
N GLN A 126 7.00 1.86 17.91
CA GLN A 126 6.17 0.68 17.67
C GLN A 126 4.82 0.93 18.36
N ARG A 127 3.78 1.17 17.56
CA ARG A 127 2.41 1.24 18.05
C ARG A 127 2.09 -0.15 18.61
N ARG A 128 1.98 -0.28 19.93
CA ARG A 128 1.61 -1.54 20.57
C ARG A 128 0.28 -2.04 19.95
N GLY A 129 0.28 -3.25 19.39
CA GLY A 129 -0.91 -3.90 18.86
C GLY A 129 -1.07 -3.95 17.33
N HIS A 130 -0.09 -3.48 16.54
CA HIS A 130 -0.12 -3.64 15.08
C HIS A 130 1.06 -4.51 14.59
N SER A 131 0.72 -5.65 13.98
CA SER A 131 1.67 -6.48 13.23
C SER A 131 2.24 -5.67 12.06
N ARG A 132 3.55 -5.80 11.80
CA ARG A 132 4.23 -5.20 10.65
C ARG A 132 5.15 -6.22 10.02
N ALA A 133 5.15 -6.32 8.69
CA ALA A 133 6.09 -7.13 7.94
C ALA A 133 6.78 -6.31 6.86
N ARG A 134 8.08 -6.56 6.67
CA ARG A 134 8.84 -6.06 5.51
C ARG A 134 8.57 -6.94 4.30
N ALA A 135 9.00 -6.49 3.12
CA ALA A 135 8.81 -7.21 1.85
C ALA A 135 9.21 -8.69 1.94
N GLY A 136 10.42 -8.98 2.45
CA GLY A 136 10.87 -10.38 2.63
C GLY A 136 10.03 -11.20 3.62
N GLY A 137 9.36 -10.56 4.58
CA GLY A 137 8.39 -11.24 5.45
C GLY A 137 7.09 -11.58 4.74
N VAL A 138 6.63 -10.71 3.84
CA VAL A 138 5.45 -10.97 2.99
C VAL A 138 5.74 -12.06 1.96
N GLU A 139 6.92 -12.03 1.36
CA GLU A 139 7.42 -13.08 0.45
C GLU A 139 7.46 -14.45 1.14
N ALA A 140 7.96 -14.50 2.38
CA ALA A 140 7.94 -15.73 3.17
C ALA A 140 6.51 -16.26 3.44
N LEU A 141 5.53 -15.37 3.63
CA LEU A 141 4.12 -15.76 3.78
C LEU A 141 3.55 -16.34 2.48
N LEU A 142 3.93 -15.80 1.32
CA LEU A 142 3.53 -16.32 0.01
C LEU A 142 4.16 -17.69 -0.29
N GLY A 143 5.39 -17.93 0.15
CA GLY A 143 6.08 -19.21 -0.03
C GLY A 143 5.67 -20.31 0.96
N ALA A 144 4.99 -19.94 2.06
CA ALA A 144 4.58 -20.87 3.12
C ALA A 144 3.17 -21.47 2.94
N GLU A 145 2.40 -21.02 1.93
CA GLU A 145 1.06 -21.53 1.62
C GLU A 145 1.04 -22.59 0.51
#